data_AF-A0AAQ2U8T6-F1
#
_entry.id   AF-A0AAQ2U8T6-F1
#
_cell.length_a   1.000
_cell.length_b   1.000
_cell.length_c   1.000
_cell.angle_alpha   90.00
_cell.angle_beta   90.00
_cell.angle_gamma   90.00
#
_symmetry.space_group_name_H-M   'P 1'
#
loop_
_entity.id
_entity.type
_entity.pdbx_description
1 polymer ?
#
loop_
_entity_poly.entity_id
_entity_poly.type
_entity_poly.pdbx_seq_one_letter_code
_entity_poly.pdbx_strand_id
1 'polypeptide(L)'
;MTLSECYEEMGADLHEVLRRLKTEERIGKFLKLILKDTNYESLCKALEEKNYEQAFTYIHNLKGLAMNLGLTPLLVPAQELCEELRDGEPERELKPLLDEVAAAYQKVLGIVERLD
;
A
#
# COMPACT_ATOMS: atom_id res chain seq x y z
N MET A 1 -8.38 -17.03 8.96
CA MET A 1 -7.44 -16.21 9.77
C MET A 1 -8.21 -15.07 10.43
N THR A 2 -7.89 -14.73 11.68
CA THR A 2 -8.48 -13.57 12.39
C THR A 2 -7.85 -12.24 11.95
N LEU A 3 -8.49 -11.12 12.30
CA LEU A 3 -7.94 -9.80 11.99
C LEU A 3 -6.62 -9.53 12.75
N SER A 4 -6.51 -9.99 13.99
CA SER A 4 -5.28 -9.83 14.78
C SER A 4 -4.11 -10.58 14.15
N GLU A 5 -4.29 -11.85 13.80
CA GLU A 5 -3.27 -12.66 13.11
C GLU A 5 -2.85 -12.04 11.77
N CYS A 6 -3.82 -11.49 11.04
CA CYS A 6 -3.58 -10.79 9.77
C CYS A 6 -2.62 -9.61 9.96
N TYR A 7 -2.88 -8.73 10.93
CA TYR A 7 -2.02 -7.58 11.22
C TYR A 7 -0.65 -7.99 11.75
N GLU A 8 -0.58 -9.00 12.62
CA GLU A 8 0.68 -9.54 13.13
C GLU A 8 1.56 -10.09 11.99
N GLU A 9 1.01 -10.89 11.08
CA GLU A 9 1.76 -11.47 9.97
C GLU A 9 2.23 -10.41 8.95
N MET A 10 1.41 -9.37 8.74
CA MET A 10 1.82 -8.23 7.94
C MET A 10 3.01 -7.51 8.59
N GLY A 11 3.05 -7.43 9.93
CA GLY A 11 3.94 -6.57 10.70
C GLY A 11 3.34 -5.18 10.93
N ALA A 12 2.01 -5.11 11.07
CA ALA A 12 1.22 -3.90 11.20
C ALA A 12 0.55 -3.82 12.60
N ASP A 13 0.24 -2.61 13.06
CA ASP A 13 -0.37 -2.39 14.38
C ASP A 13 -1.89 -2.25 14.29
N LEU A 14 -2.62 -3.31 14.64
CA LEU A 14 -4.09 -3.30 14.68
C LEU A 14 -4.65 -2.26 15.68
N HIS A 15 -3.97 -2.01 16.80
CA HIS A 15 -4.45 -1.06 17.81
C HIS A 15 -4.45 0.38 17.28
N GLU A 16 -3.48 0.73 16.46
CA GLU A 16 -3.40 2.05 15.82
C GLU A 16 -4.63 2.30 14.94
N VAL A 17 -5.03 1.30 14.15
CA VAL A 17 -6.19 1.36 13.25
C VAL A 17 -7.50 1.32 14.03
N LEU A 18 -7.60 0.51 15.09
CA LEU A 18 -8.77 0.45 15.97
C LEU A 18 -9.11 1.81 16.59
N ARG A 19 -8.10 2.62 16.94
CA ARG A 19 -8.34 3.98 17.47
C ARG A 19 -9.07 4.87 16.45
N ARG A 20 -8.81 4.70 15.15
CA ARG A 20 -9.44 5.45 14.05
C ARG A 20 -10.78 4.86 13.62
N LEU A 21 -10.81 3.56 13.29
CA LEU A 21 -11.96 2.89 12.68
C LEU A 21 -12.93 2.25 13.67
N LYS A 22 -12.60 2.25 14.96
CA LYS A 22 -13.43 1.89 16.13
C LYS A 22 -13.81 0.42 16.28
N THR A 23 -14.01 -0.34 15.20
CA THR A 23 -14.42 -1.75 15.26
C THR A 23 -13.64 -2.63 14.28
N GLU A 24 -13.34 -3.86 14.70
CA GLU A 24 -12.66 -4.86 13.86
C GLU A 24 -13.47 -5.20 12.60
N GLU A 25 -14.80 -5.28 12.71
CA GLU A 25 -15.69 -5.51 11.56
C GLU A 25 -15.51 -4.45 10.47
N ARG A 26 -15.40 -3.18 10.87
CA ARG A 26 -15.20 -2.07 9.94
C ARG A 26 -13.81 -2.11 9.32
N ILE A 27 -12.78 -2.45 10.12
CA ILE A 27 -11.41 -2.61 9.63
C ILE A 27 -11.34 -3.75 8.62
N GLY A 28 -11.88 -4.94 8.94
CA GLY A 28 -11.88 -6.08 8.03
C GLY A 28 -12.58 -5.79 6.71
N LYS A 29 -13.73 -5.08 6.75
CA LYS A 29 -14.44 -4.61 5.54
C LYS A 29 -13.57 -3.73 4.64
N PHE A 30 -12.90 -2.73 5.22
CA PHE A 30 -12.04 -1.84 4.44
C PHE A 30 -10.73 -2.50 4.00
N LEU A 31 -10.16 -3.36 4.84
CA LEU A 31 -8.96 -4.11 4.52
C LEU A 31 -9.19 -5.00 3.29
N LYS A 32 -10.33 -5.69 3.21
CA LYS A 32 -10.70 -6.49 2.02
C LYS A 32 -10.85 -5.67 0.73
N LEU A 33 -10.99 -4.33 0.80
CA LEU A 33 -11.01 -3.49 -0.41
C LEU A 33 -9.65 -3.41 -1.10
N ILE A 34 -8.54 -3.68 -0.39
CA ILE A 34 -7.21 -3.68 -1.00
C ILE A 34 -7.08 -4.77 -2.08
N LEU A 35 -7.84 -5.86 -1.97
CA LEU A 35 -7.90 -6.93 -2.99
C LEU A 35 -8.52 -6.46 -4.32
N LYS A 36 -9.13 -5.28 -4.33
CA LYS A 36 -9.70 -4.62 -5.51
C LYS A 36 -8.91 -3.35 -5.89
N ASP A 37 -7.83 -3.06 -5.16
CA ASP A 37 -6.96 -1.95 -5.49
C ASP A 37 -6.26 -2.21 -6.82
N THR A 38 -6.09 -1.15 -7.61
CA THR A 38 -5.43 -1.19 -8.92
C THR A 38 -4.35 -0.12 -9.03
N ASN A 39 -4.01 0.55 -7.93
CA ASN A 39 -3.07 1.66 -7.93
C ASN A 39 -1.66 1.15 -8.28
N TYR A 40 -1.25 -0.02 -7.77
CA TYR A 40 0.07 -0.57 -8.11
C TYR A 40 0.21 -0.92 -9.61
N GLU A 41 -0.79 -1.58 -10.20
CA GLU A 41 -0.78 -1.91 -11.63
C GLU A 41 -0.82 -0.65 -12.50
N SER A 42 -1.58 0.36 -12.07
CA SER A 42 -1.69 1.64 -12.79
C SER A 42 -0.40 2.46 -12.67
N LEU A 43 0.28 2.40 -11.52
CA LEU A 43 1.60 2.97 -11.31
C LEU A 43 2.61 2.38 -12.29
N CYS A 44 2.69 1.05 -12.40
CA CYS A 44 3.63 0.40 -13.32
C CYS A 44 3.43 0.86 -14.77
N LYS A 45 2.17 0.91 -15.24
CA LYS A 45 1.83 1.39 -16.59
C LYS A 45 2.23 2.85 -16.80
N ALA A 46 1.94 3.72 -15.84
CA ALA A 46 2.31 5.13 -15.92
C ALA A 46 3.83 5.32 -16.00
N LEU A 47 4.61 4.51 -15.26
CA LEU A 47 6.07 4.53 -15.33
C LEU A 47 6.60 4.03 -16.67
N GLU A 48 6.01 2.97 -17.26
CA GLU A 48 6.36 2.50 -18.61
C GLU A 48 6.14 3.58 -19.68
N GLU A 49 5.07 4.37 -19.52
CA GLU A 49 4.74 5.51 -20.39
C GLU A 49 5.53 6.79 -20.06
N LYS A 50 6.39 6.76 -19.03
CA LYS A 50 7.08 7.95 -18.47
C LYS A 50 6.12 9.08 -18.06
N ASN A 51 4.89 8.72 -17.70
CA ASN A 51 3.90 9.64 -17.18
C ASN A 51 4.04 9.77 -15.66
N TYR A 52 5.03 10.56 -15.23
CA TYR A 52 5.38 10.68 -13.82
C TYR A 52 4.30 11.36 -12.97
N GLU A 53 3.50 12.26 -13.56
CA GLU A 53 2.35 12.90 -12.89
C GLU A 53 1.28 11.86 -12.50
N GLN A 54 0.93 10.97 -13.43
CA GLN A 54 0.00 9.88 -13.15
C GLN A 54 0.62 8.85 -12.21
N ALA A 55 1.90 8.51 -12.38
CA ALA A 55 2.62 7.61 -11.49
C ALA A 55 2.58 8.12 -10.04
N PHE A 56 2.87 9.41 -9.82
CA PHE A 56 2.76 10.08 -8.53
C PHE A 56 1.35 9.94 -7.94
N THR A 57 0.32 10.19 -8.75
CA THR A 57 -1.08 10.07 -8.32
C THR A 57 -1.41 8.66 -7.82
N TYR A 58 -0.99 7.63 -8.55
CA TYR A 58 -1.25 6.23 -8.17
C TYR A 58 -0.50 5.81 -6.90
N ILE A 59 0.80 6.12 -6.80
CA ILE A 59 1.55 5.80 -5.57
C ILE A 59 1.06 6.61 -4.37
N HIS A 60 0.62 7.85 -4.58
CA HIS A 60 0.02 8.68 -3.53
C HIS A 60 -1.27 8.06 -2.99
N ASN A 61 -2.13 7.54 -3.87
CA ASN A 61 -3.35 6.85 -3.48
C ASN A 61 -3.05 5.56 -2.71
N LEU A 62 -2.09 4.76 -3.19
CA LEU A 62 -1.65 3.54 -2.50
C LEU A 62 -1.08 3.85 -1.10
N LYS A 63 -0.26 4.90 -0.99
CA LYS A 63 0.25 5.42 0.28
C LYS A 63 -0.89 5.81 1.23
N GLY A 64 -1.88 6.54 0.72
CA GLY A 64 -3.05 6.95 1.50
C GLY A 64 -3.89 5.76 1.99
N LEU A 65 -4.07 4.75 1.15
CA LEU A 65 -4.72 3.50 1.52
C LEU A 65 -3.95 2.79 2.64
N ALA A 66 -2.64 2.61 2.46
CA ALA A 66 -1.77 1.97 3.45
C ALA A 66 -1.78 2.72 4.80
N MET A 67 -1.74 4.05 4.77
CA MET A 67 -1.82 4.90 5.96
C MET A 67 -3.15 4.75 6.69
N ASN A 68 -4.27 4.82 5.97
CA ASN A 68 -5.60 4.72 6.58
C ASN A 68 -5.84 3.37 7.26
N LEU A 69 -5.27 2.31 6.70
CA LEU A 69 -5.34 0.94 7.20
C LEU A 69 -4.16 0.55 8.10
N GLY A 70 -3.28 1.48 8.48
CA GLY A 70 -2.13 1.20 9.37
C GLY A 70 -1.18 0.12 8.84
N LEU A 71 -1.11 -0.04 7.52
CA LEU A 71 -0.27 -1.04 6.86
C LEU A 71 1.17 -0.52 6.75
N THR A 72 1.82 -0.27 7.88
CA THR A 72 3.18 0.30 7.97
C THR A 72 4.19 -0.36 7.01
N PRO A 73 4.22 -1.71 6.86
CA PRO A 73 5.13 -2.37 5.93
C PRO A 73 4.95 -2.00 4.45
N LEU A 74 3.75 -1.60 4.04
CA LEU A 74 3.47 -1.08 2.70
C LEU A 74 3.61 0.44 2.64
N LEU A 75 3.22 1.13 3.72
CA LEU A 75 3.28 2.59 3.81
C LEU A 75 4.70 3.13 3.62
N VAL A 76 5.69 2.51 4.26
CA VAL A 76 7.09 2.99 4.22
C VAL A 76 7.64 3.01 2.79
N PRO A 77 7.68 1.88 2.04
CA PRO A 77 8.19 1.91 0.66
C PRO A 77 7.29 2.73 -0.27
N ALA A 78 5.97 2.73 -0.07
CA ALA A 78 5.07 3.56 -0.88
C ALA A 78 5.31 5.05 -0.65
N GLN A 79 5.63 5.46 0.58
CA GLN A 79 6.01 6.84 0.89
C GLN A 79 7.31 7.20 0.21
N GLU A 80 8.34 6.36 0.28
CA GLU A 80 9.63 6.64 -0.35
C GLU A 80 9.50 6.83 -1.87
N LEU A 81 8.80 5.93 -2.56
CA LEU A 81 8.54 6.08 -4.00
C LEU A 81 7.65 7.30 -4.32
N CYS A 82 6.70 7.63 -3.44
CA CYS A 82 5.85 8.82 -3.60
C CYS A 82 6.65 10.12 -3.48
N GLU A 83 7.65 10.17 -2.59
CA GLU A 83 8.52 11.34 -2.48
C GLU A 83 9.45 11.46 -3.69
N GLU A 84 9.97 10.35 -4.20
CA GLU A 84 10.83 10.34 -5.40
C GLU A 84 10.10 10.88 -6.65
N LEU A 85 8.81 10.55 -6.79
CA LEU A 85 7.99 10.99 -7.93
C LEU A 85 7.34 12.36 -7.73
N ARG A 86 7.56 13.03 -6.58
CA ARG A 86 6.83 14.25 -6.19
C ARG A 86 7.00 15.39 -7.17
N ASP A 87 8.22 15.59 -7.64
CA ASP A 87 8.59 16.71 -8.51
C ASP A 87 8.65 16.32 -9.99
N GLY A 88 8.15 15.12 -10.34
CA GLY A 88 8.06 14.60 -11.70
C GLY A 88 9.07 13.50 -11.99
N GLU A 89 9.99 13.75 -12.92
CA GLU A 89 11.00 12.76 -13.32
C GLU A 89 11.93 12.43 -12.13
N PRO A 90 12.14 11.15 -11.82
CA PRO A 90 12.95 10.73 -10.68
C PRO A 90 14.43 11.12 -10.84
N GLU A 91 15.09 11.41 -9.72
CA GLU A 91 16.52 11.74 -9.68
C GLU A 91 17.41 10.49 -9.57
N ARG A 92 16.86 9.38 -9.05
CA ARG A 92 17.55 8.08 -8.95
C ARG A 92 16.79 6.96 -9.66
N GLU A 93 17.44 5.80 -9.76
CA GLU A 93 16.80 4.61 -10.34
C GLU A 93 15.57 4.19 -9.53
N LEU A 94 14.43 4.06 -10.22
CA LEU A 94 13.17 3.67 -9.59
C LEU A 94 13.06 2.17 -9.31
N LYS A 95 13.82 1.33 -10.02
CA LYS A 95 13.65 -0.13 -9.96
C LYS A 95 13.75 -0.70 -8.53
N PRO A 96 14.74 -0.30 -7.70
CA PRO A 96 14.81 -0.76 -6.32
C PRO A 96 13.58 -0.35 -5.49
N LEU A 97 13.14 0.90 -5.62
CA LEU A 97 11.96 1.41 -4.90
C LEU A 97 10.68 0.70 -5.32
N LEU A 98 10.52 0.47 -6.62
CA LEU A 98 9.37 -0.23 -7.17
C LEU A 98 9.34 -1.70 -6.70
N ASP A 99 10.50 -2.36 -6.61
CA ASP A 99 10.59 -3.74 -6.12
C ASP A 99 10.21 -3.86 -4.64
N GLU A 100 10.58 -2.88 -3.81
CA GLU A 100 10.16 -2.83 -2.41
C GLU A 100 8.64 -2.64 -2.27
N VAL A 101 8.06 -1.71 -3.05
CA VAL A 101 6.61 -1.52 -3.10
C VAL A 101 5.90 -2.79 -3.59
N ALA A 102 6.43 -3.42 -4.64
CA ALA A 102 5.88 -4.66 -5.20
C ALA A 102 5.85 -5.79 -4.17
N ALA A 103 6.98 -6.03 -3.50
CA ALA A 103 7.11 -7.08 -2.50
C ALA A 103 6.17 -6.83 -1.32
N ALA A 104 6.09 -5.59 -0.82
CA ALA A 104 5.19 -5.23 0.27
C ALA A 104 3.71 -5.37 -0.13
N TYR A 105 3.34 -4.91 -1.33
CA TYR A 105 1.98 -4.97 -1.84
C TYR A 105 1.51 -6.43 -1.99
N GLN A 106 2.32 -7.26 -2.65
CA GLN A 106 2.01 -8.69 -2.84
C GLN A 106 1.95 -9.46 -1.51
N LYS A 107 2.84 -9.14 -0.56
CA LYS A 107 2.77 -9.71 0.79
C LYS A 107 1.44 -9.38 1.47
N VAL A 108 1.02 -8.12 1.43
CA VAL A 108 -0.26 -7.69 2.02
C VAL A 108 -1.44 -8.39 1.35
N LEU A 109 -1.51 -8.43 0.01
CA LEU A 109 -2.59 -9.11 -0.71
C LEU A 109 -2.69 -10.58 -0.30
N GLY A 110 -1.58 -11.33 -0.35
CA GLY A 110 -1.58 -12.76 -0.02
C GLY A 110 -1.93 -13.08 1.44
N ILE A 111 -1.70 -12.15 2.38
CA ILE A 111 -2.17 -12.28 3.75
C ILE A 111 -3.67 -11.98 3.83
N VAL A 112 -4.11 -10.85 3.26
CA VAL A 112 -5.52 -10.41 3.31
C VAL A 112 -6.46 -11.40 2.61
N GLU A 113 -6.03 -12.10 1.57
CA GLU A 113 -6.80 -13.18 0.92
C GLU A 113 -7.20 -14.31 1.88
N ARG A 114 -6.45 -14.52 2.97
CA ARG A 114 -6.73 -15.56 3.97
C ARG A 114 -7.59 -15.08 5.13
N LEU A 115 -7.97 -13.80 5.14
CA LEU A 115 -8.82 -13.19 6.17
C LEU A 115 -10.27 -13.61 5.96
N ASP A 116 -10.84 -14.29 6.96
CA ASP A 116 -12.21 -14.84 6.92
C ASP A 116 -13.28 -13.72 6.86
#